data_AF-A0A2T5C2T9-F1
#
_entry.id   AF-A0A2T5C2T9-F1
#
_cell.length_a   1.000
_cell.length_b   1.000
_cell.length_c   1.000
_cell.angle_alpha   90.00
_cell.angle_beta   90.00
_cell.angle_gamma   90.00
#
_symmetry.space_group_name_H-M   'P 1'
#
loop_
_entity.id
_entity.type
_entity.pdbx_description
1 polymer ?
#
loop_
_entity_poly.entity_id
_entity_poly.type
_entity_poly.pdbx_seq_one_letter_code
_entity_poly.pdbx_strand_id
1 'polypeptide(L)'
;MSRTHLLLFSLLFFMSSWASGQLPGEPIGMYSKGFLLKKDVYVKCDIEMTHEQLLKVFLKDPQMDKYTRPLAINYMFGKVLSSTASVLIALPLVESISDNGSPNWNLAYIGGACLAASIPFKLAFKTKARRAVAFYNSGYREKDELSLQLQPGVNSLGLRLSF
;
A
#
# COMPACT_ATOMS: atom_id res chain seq x y z
N MET A 1 -36.13 -2.42 -35.96
CA MET A 1 -35.10 -1.90 -35.03
C MET A 1 -34.33 -0.80 -35.75
N SER A 2 -34.65 0.46 -35.44
CA SER A 2 -34.30 1.63 -36.26
C SER A 2 -32.83 2.05 -36.09
N ARG A 3 -32.16 2.38 -37.22
CA ARG A 3 -30.76 2.88 -37.31
C ARG A 3 -30.48 4.10 -36.41
N THR A 4 -31.52 4.82 -36.00
CA THR A 4 -31.44 5.98 -35.11
C THR A 4 -31.01 5.62 -33.68
N HIS A 5 -31.29 4.40 -33.19
CA HIS A 5 -30.88 3.99 -31.84
C HIS A 5 -29.40 3.61 -31.75
N LEU A 6 -28.79 3.15 -32.85
CA LEU A 6 -27.39 2.75 -32.90
C LEU A 6 -26.44 3.96 -32.87
N LEU A 7 -26.85 5.09 -33.46
CA LEU A 7 -26.09 6.35 -33.43
C LEU A 7 -26.16 7.06 -32.08
N LEU A 8 -27.29 6.95 -31.38
CA LEU A 8 -27.44 7.52 -30.03
C LEU A 8 -26.60 6.78 -28.99
N PHE A 9 -26.43 5.46 -29.18
CA PHE A 9 -25.60 4.62 -28.30
C PHE A 9 -24.10 4.86 -28.51
N SER A 10 -23.64 5.17 -29.73
CA SER A 10 -22.23 5.51 -29.98
C SER A 10 -21.85 6.90 -29.47
N LEU A 11 -22.79 7.86 -29.44
CA LEU A 11 -22.52 9.21 -28.95
C LEU A 11 -22.35 9.26 -27.42
N LEU A 12 -23.07 8.40 -26.69
CA LEU A 12 -22.97 8.29 -25.23
C LEU A 12 -21.66 7.64 -24.76
N PHE A 13 -21.00 6.85 -25.61
CA PHE A 13 -19.72 6.21 -25.29
C PHE A 13 -18.50 7.14 -25.46
N PHE A 14 -18.65 8.27 -26.14
CA PHE A 14 -17.53 9.19 -26.41
C PHE A 14 -17.33 10.27 -25.33
N MET A 15 -18.27 10.43 -24.39
CA MET A 15 -18.25 11.49 -23.39
C MET A 15 -17.62 11.09 -22.04
N SER A 16 -17.23 9.82 -21.85
CA SER A 16 -16.60 9.37 -20.60
C SER A 16 -15.07 9.51 -20.55
N SER A 17 -14.45 10.14 -21.55
CA SER A 17 -13.01 10.45 -21.52
C SER A 17 -12.76 11.79 -20.84
N TRP A 18 -13.10 11.89 -19.55
CA TRP A 18 -12.53 12.93 -18.69
C TRP A 18 -11.07 12.57 -18.45
N ALA A 19 -10.21 13.03 -19.35
CA ALA A 19 -8.78 13.03 -19.15
C ALA A 19 -8.45 14.06 -18.07
N SER A 20 -8.44 13.63 -16.80
CA SER A 20 -7.86 14.40 -15.71
C SER A 20 -6.34 14.46 -15.93
N GLY A 21 -5.88 15.51 -16.60
CA GLY A 21 -4.46 15.83 -16.71
C GLY A 21 -3.89 16.03 -15.31
N GLN A 22 -3.05 15.09 -14.87
CA GLN A 22 -2.37 15.18 -13.57
C GLN A 22 -1.34 16.32 -13.64
N LEU A 23 -1.48 17.32 -12.79
CA LEU A 23 -0.47 18.37 -12.65
C LEU A 23 0.80 17.75 -12.03
N PRO A 24 1.98 17.92 -12.64
CA PRO A 24 3.23 17.46 -12.06
C PRO A 24 3.58 18.32 -10.84
N GLY A 25 3.70 17.70 -9.66
CA GLY A 25 4.20 18.35 -8.44
C GLY A 25 3.22 18.50 -7.27
N GLU A 26 1.99 17.99 -7.35
CA GLU A 26 1.08 18.05 -6.20
C GLU A 26 1.50 17.09 -5.05
N PRO A 27 1.44 17.56 -3.79
CA PRO A 27 1.78 16.74 -2.64
C PRO A 27 0.76 15.61 -2.46
N ILE A 28 1.24 14.46 -1.99
CA ILE A 28 0.39 13.32 -1.65
C ILE A 28 -0.12 13.54 -0.22
N GLY A 29 -1.44 13.72 -0.09
CA GLY A 29 -2.12 13.80 1.20
C GLY A 29 -2.15 12.44 1.90
N MET A 30 -2.14 12.45 3.23
CA MET A 30 -2.23 11.23 4.04
C MET A 30 -3.12 11.46 5.25
N TYR A 31 -4.08 10.57 5.46
CA TYR A 31 -4.86 10.49 6.69
C TYR A 31 -5.07 9.04 7.12
N SER A 32 -5.52 8.84 8.36
CA SER A 32 -5.78 7.52 8.90
C SER A 32 -7.30 7.27 8.94
N LYS A 33 -7.75 6.14 8.42
CA LYS A 33 -9.14 5.65 8.58
C LYS A 33 -9.18 4.45 9.54
N GLY A 34 -10.31 4.29 10.22
CA GLY A 34 -10.61 3.14 11.08
C GLY A 34 -10.52 3.44 12.58
N PHE A 35 -11.49 2.93 13.34
CA PHE A 35 -11.60 3.11 14.80
C PHE A 35 -10.62 2.20 15.56
N LEU A 36 -10.55 0.91 15.21
CA LEU A 36 -9.69 -0.09 15.88
C LEU A 36 -8.38 -0.35 15.12
N LEU A 37 -8.43 -0.49 13.80
CA LEU A 37 -7.27 -0.74 12.95
C LEU A 37 -7.01 0.47 12.06
N LYS A 38 -6.11 1.35 12.52
CA LYS A 38 -5.70 2.57 11.80
C LYS A 38 -4.99 2.19 10.49
N LYS A 39 -5.67 2.41 9.36
CA LYS A 39 -5.16 2.23 8.00
C LYS A 39 -4.78 3.59 7.42
N ASP A 40 -3.58 3.66 6.86
CA ASP A 40 -3.16 4.86 6.13
C ASP A 40 -3.84 4.89 4.77
N VAL A 41 -4.38 6.06 4.43
CA VAL A 41 -4.99 6.33 3.14
C VAL A 41 -4.21 7.48 2.50
N TYR A 42 -3.85 7.27 1.24
CA TYR A 42 -3.11 8.23 0.44
C TYR A 42 -4.07 8.89 -0.53
N VAL A 43 -4.01 10.21 -0.66
CA VAL A 43 -4.89 10.98 -1.54
C VAL A 43 -4.03 11.84 -2.47
N LYS A 44 -4.41 11.87 -3.74
CA LYS A 44 -3.84 12.76 -4.73
C LYS A 44 -4.97 13.29 -5.61
N CYS A 45 -5.02 14.61 -5.81
CA CYS A 45 -6.10 15.29 -6.54
C CYS A 45 -7.51 14.92 -6.02
N ASP A 46 -7.71 14.93 -4.69
CA ASP A 46 -8.97 14.53 -4.03
C ASP A 46 -9.45 13.10 -4.26
N ILE A 47 -8.62 12.25 -4.88
CA ILE A 47 -8.91 10.84 -5.14
C ILE A 47 -8.06 9.95 -4.23
N GLU A 48 -8.73 9.01 -3.55
CA GLU A 48 -8.07 7.98 -2.76
C GLU A 48 -7.27 7.04 -3.67
N MET A 49 -5.98 6.94 -3.40
CA MET A 49 -5.08 6.06 -4.12
C MET A 49 -4.99 4.68 -3.45
N THR A 50 -5.03 3.65 -4.29
CA THR A 50 -4.63 2.31 -3.88
C THR A 50 -3.11 2.25 -3.70
N HIS A 51 -2.62 1.26 -2.93
CA HIS A 51 -1.19 1.00 -2.80
C HIS A 51 -0.48 0.77 -4.14
N GLU A 52 -1.18 0.19 -5.13
CA GLU A 52 -0.65 -0.03 -6.47
C GLU A 52 -0.53 1.28 -7.25
N GLN A 53 -1.51 2.17 -7.13
CA GLN A 53 -1.46 3.50 -7.73
C GLN A 53 -0.33 4.33 -7.11
N LEU A 54 -0.17 4.28 -5.78
CA LEU A 54 0.94 4.91 -5.09
C LEU A 54 2.30 4.40 -5.60
N LEU A 55 2.46 3.09 -5.71
CA LEU A 55 3.67 2.48 -6.27
C LEU A 55 3.91 2.90 -7.72
N LYS A 56 2.87 2.94 -8.55
CA LYS A 56 2.97 3.38 -9.95
C LYS A 56 3.41 4.85 -10.06
N VAL A 57 2.97 5.72 -9.14
CA VAL A 57 3.44 7.11 -9.09
C VAL A 57 4.94 7.15 -8.81
N PHE A 58 5.40 6.43 -7.79
CA PHE A 58 6.82 6.44 -7.43
C PHE A 58 7.71 5.71 -8.46
N LEU A 59 7.24 4.65 -9.10
CA LEU A 59 7.99 3.94 -10.15
C LEU A 59 8.21 4.77 -11.41
N LYS A 60 7.32 5.73 -11.70
CA LYS A 60 7.48 6.64 -12.84
C LYS A 60 8.45 7.78 -12.56
N ASP A 61 8.86 7.94 -11.30
CA ASP A 61 9.69 9.03 -10.85
C ASP A 61 11.13 8.55 -10.61
N PRO A 62 12.10 8.97 -11.44
CA PRO A 62 13.48 8.52 -11.32
C PRO A 62 14.14 8.95 -10.01
N GLN A 63 13.66 10.02 -9.35
CA GLN A 63 14.21 10.48 -8.08
C GLN A 63 13.77 9.62 -6.89
N MET A 64 12.76 8.77 -7.08
CA MET A 64 12.18 7.92 -6.05
C MET A 64 12.77 6.50 -6.01
N ASP A 65 13.72 6.13 -6.88
CA ASP A 65 14.17 4.73 -7.03
C ASP A 65 14.63 4.11 -5.70
N LYS A 66 15.42 4.86 -4.90
CA LYS A 66 15.90 4.47 -3.57
C LYS A 66 14.77 4.06 -2.61
N TYR A 67 13.63 4.75 -2.65
CA TYR A 67 12.49 4.49 -1.78
C TYR A 67 11.49 3.50 -2.38
N THR A 68 11.39 3.44 -3.70
CA THR A 68 10.38 2.67 -4.43
C THR A 68 10.69 1.19 -4.43
N ARG A 69 11.94 0.81 -4.70
CA ARG A 69 12.34 -0.61 -4.75
C ARG A 69 12.05 -1.38 -3.46
N PRO A 70 12.52 -0.93 -2.27
CA PRO A 70 12.23 -1.65 -1.03
C PRO A 70 10.73 -1.60 -0.69
N LEU A 71 10.01 -0.55 -1.08
CA LEU A 71 8.57 -0.45 -0.90
C LEU A 71 7.82 -1.50 -1.74
N ALA A 72 8.17 -1.62 -3.02
CA ALA A 72 7.59 -2.58 -3.96
C ALA A 72 7.83 -4.04 -3.52
N ILE A 73 9.04 -4.37 -3.07
CA ILE A 73 9.37 -5.71 -2.57
C ILE A 73 8.45 -6.08 -1.40
N ASN A 74 8.34 -5.22 -0.39
CA ASN A 74 7.49 -5.49 0.77
C ASN A 74 6.00 -5.59 0.39
N TYR A 75 5.55 -4.75 -0.55
CA TYR A 75 4.19 -4.85 -1.08
C TYR A 75 3.93 -6.20 -1.75
N MET A 76 4.84 -6.63 -2.64
CA MET A 76 4.70 -7.86 -3.41
C MET A 76 4.68 -9.09 -2.51
N PHE A 77 5.66 -9.23 -1.60
CA PHE A 77 5.68 -10.35 -0.65
C PHE A 77 4.45 -10.35 0.26
N GLY A 78 4.08 -9.18 0.79
CA GLY A 78 2.88 -9.05 1.63
C GLY A 78 1.59 -9.43 0.88
N LYS A 79 1.47 -9.05 -0.39
CA LYS A 79 0.31 -9.35 -1.23
C LYS A 79 0.25 -10.83 -1.59
N VAL A 80 1.35 -11.41 -2.07
CA VAL A 80 1.44 -12.83 -2.44
C VAL A 80 1.12 -13.69 -1.22
N LEU A 81 1.83 -13.52 -0.11
CA LEU A 81 1.62 -14.31 1.11
C LEU A 81 0.19 -14.19 1.64
N SER A 82 -0.37 -12.99 1.65
CA SER A 82 -1.74 -12.78 2.11
C SER A 82 -2.77 -13.39 1.15
N SER A 83 -2.55 -13.31 -0.16
CA SER A 83 -3.45 -13.91 -1.16
C SER A 83 -3.42 -15.44 -1.12
N THR A 84 -2.22 -16.03 -1.04
CA THR A 84 -2.03 -17.47 -0.86
C THR A 84 -2.66 -17.94 0.44
N ALA A 85 -2.46 -17.20 1.54
CA ALA A 85 -3.11 -17.49 2.81
C ALA A 85 -4.64 -17.51 2.69
N SER A 86 -5.23 -16.50 2.06
CA SER A 86 -6.68 -16.43 1.88
C SER A 86 -7.23 -17.65 1.13
N VAL A 87 -6.56 -18.08 0.06
CA VAL A 87 -6.97 -19.27 -0.70
C VAL A 87 -6.83 -20.54 0.15
N LEU A 88 -5.67 -20.74 0.77
CA LEU A 88 -5.38 -21.93 1.57
C LEU A 88 -6.26 -22.08 2.81
N ILE A 89 -6.72 -20.97 3.39
CA ILE A 89 -7.68 -20.97 4.49
C ILE A 89 -9.11 -21.18 3.97
N ALA A 90 -9.47 -20.52 2.86
CA ALA A 90 -10.84 -20.58 2.34
C ALA A 90 -11.23 -21.97 1.81
N LEU A 91 -10.32 -22.70 1.17
CA LEU A 91 -10.60 -24.02 0.61
C LEU A 91 -11.16 -25.03 1.65
N PRO A 92 -10.47 -25.35 2.75
CA PRO A 92 -10.99 -26.27 3.75
C PRO A 92 -12.22 -25.73 4.48
N LEU A 93 -12.38 -24.41 4.59
CA LEU A 93 -13.61 -23.81 5.13
C LEU A 93 -14.81 -24.12 4.23
N VAL A 94 -14.69 -23.94 2.92
CA VAL A 94 -15.75 -24.27 1.96
C VAL A 94 -16.03 -25.78 1.95
N GLU A 95 -14.99 -26.62 2.00
CA GLU A 95 -15.14 -28.08 2.10
C GLU A 95 -15.88 -28.51 3.37
N SER A 96 -15.64 -27.85 4.50
CA SER A 96 -16.29 -28.19 5.78
C SER A 96 -17.80 -27.91 5.80
N ILE A 97 -18.29 -27.06 4.89
CA ILE A 97 -19.71 -26.70 4.77
C ILE A 97 -20.41 -27.57 3.72
N SER A 98 -19.65 -28.27 2.88
CA SER A 98 -20.18 -29.19 1.86
C SER A 98 -20.61 -30.51 2.49
N ASP A 99 -21.83 -30.98 2.19
CA ASP A 99 -22.45 -32.18 2.78
C ASP A 99 -21.59 -33.46 2.69
N ASN A 100 -20.70 -33.55 1.69
CA ASN A 100 -19.79 -34.69 1.48
C ASN A 100 -18.30 -34.28 1.49
N GLY A 101 -17.95 -33.12 2.08
CA GLY A 101 -16.59 -32.61 2.08
C GLY A 101 -15.69 -33.29 3.11
N SER A 102 -14.44 -33.57 2.74
CA SER A 102 -13.37 -33.98 3.66
C SER A 102 -12.35 -32.85 3.83
N PRO A 103 -12.61 -31.85 4.70
CA PRO A 103 -11.83 -30.63 4.76
C PRO A 103 -10.37 -30.88 5.14
N ASN A 104 -9.44 -30.39 4.32
CA ASN A 104 -8.01 -30.49 4.60
C ASN A 104 -7.52 -29.31 5.46
N TRP A 105 -7.65 -29.43 6.78
CA TRP A 105 -7.18 -28.42 7.73
C TRP A 105 -5.67 -28.16 7.71
N ASN A 106 -4.84 -29.08 7.18
CA ASN A 106 -3.42 -28.81 6.99
C ASN A 106 -3.18 -27.64 6.03
N LEU A 107 -4.04 -27.47 5.01
CA LEU A 107 -4.00 -26.28 4.15
C LEU A 107 -4.33 -25.01 4.92
N ALA A 108 -5.32 -25.05 5.82
CA ALA A 108 -5.65 -23.91 6.67
C ALA A 108 -4.50 -23.53 7.60
N TYR A 109 -3.80 -24.50 8.19
CA TYR A 109 -2.63 -24.24 9.02
C TYR A 109 -1.49 -23.59 8.24
N ILE A 110 -1.18 -24.09 7.03
CA ILE A 110 -0.19 -23.48 6.14
C ILE A 110 -0.62 -22.06 5.74
N GLY A 111 -1.90 -21.88 5.39
CA GLY A 111 -2.45 -20.58 5.06
C GLY A 111 -2.36 -19.60 6.23
N GLY A 112 -2.62 -20.06 7.46
CA GLY A 112 -2.43 -19.30 8.70
C GLY A 112 -0.97 -18.87 8.88
N ALA A 113 -0.02 -19.77 8.64
CA ALA A 113 1.40 -19.46 8.68
C ALA A 113 1.80 -18.42 7.62
N CYS A 114 1.30 -18.54 6.39
CA CYS A 114 1.49 -17.54 5.33
C CYS A 114 0.91 -16.17 5.73
N LEU A 115 -0.27 -16.14 6.36
CA LEU A 115 -0.90 -14.91 6.81
C LEU A 115 -0.05 -14.23 7.87
N ALA A 116 0.41 -14.98 8.87
CA ALA A 116 1.30 -14.49 9.93
C ALA A 116 2.61 -13.97 9.34
N ALA A 117 3.21 -14.70 8.41
CA ALA A 117 4.42 -14.28 7.69
C ALA A 117 4.21 -13.00 6.87
N SER A 118 2.99 -12.71 6.40
CA SER A 118 2.68 -11.47 5.66
C SER A 118 2.70 -10.21 6.53
N ILE A 119 2.54 -10.34 7.85
CA ILE A 119 2.43 -9.22 8.81
C ILE A 119 3.67 -8.31 8.78
N PRO A 120 4.91 -8.81 8.98
CA PRO A 120 6.10 -7.95 8.96
C PRO A 120 6.25 -7.18 7.65
N PHE A 121 5.92 -7.80 6.50
CA PHE A 121 5.97 -7.12 5.20
C PHE A 121 4.94 -5.99 5.08
N LYS A 122 3.71 -6.20 5.57
CA LYS A 122 2.67 -5.15 5.58
C LYS A 122 3.05 -3.98 6.49
N LEU A 123 3.62 -4.26 7.66
CA LEU A 123 4.11 -3.23 8.59
C LEU A 123 5.30 -2.47 7.98
N ALA A 124 6.26 -3.18 7.39
CA ALA A 124 7.40 -2.57 6.71
C ALA A 124 6.96 -1.72 5.52
N PHE A 125 5.99 -2.18 4.73
CA PHE A 125 5.39 -1.42 3.64
C PHE A 125 4.79 -0.10 4.15
N LYS A 126 3.97 -0.15 5.21
CA LYS A 126 3.35 1.05 5.80
C LYS A 126 4.39 2.09 6.20
N THR A 127 5.42 1.67 6.92
CA THR A 127 6.51 2.57 7.36
C THR A 127 7.29 3.13 6.18
N LYS A 128 7.61 2.30 5.18
CA LYS A 128 8.34 2.74 3.98
C LYS A 128 7.50 3.66 3.10
N ALA A 129 6.20 3.43 2.97
CA ALA A 129 5.28 4.27 2.21
C ALA A 129 5.21 5.68 2.80
N ARG A 130 5.10 5.79 4.13
CA ARG A 130 5.16 7.09 4.82
C ARG A 130 6.44 7.86 4.54
N ARG A 131 7.60 7.17 4.59
CA ARG A 131 8.90 7.78 4.28
C ARG A 131 9.00 8.21 2.82
N ALA A 132 8.54 7.37 1.90
CA ALA A 132 8.51 7.68 0.48
C ALA A 132 7.62 8.90 0.17
N VAL A 133 6.41 8.95 0.74
CA VAL A 133 5.51 10.11 0.63
C VAL A 133 6.16 11.36 1.22
N ALA A 134 6.79 11.27 2.39
CA ALA A 134 7.45 12.40 3.01
C ALA A 134 8.60 12.95 2.15
N PHE A 135 9.40 12.07 1.55
CA PHE A 135 10.50 12.43 0.66
C PHE A 135 10.01 13.01 -0.67
N TYR A 136 8.93 12.46 -1.24
CA TYR A 136 8.27 13.02 -2.42
C TYR A 136 7.73 14.43 -2.13
N ASN A 137 7.01 14.59 -1.03
CA ASN A 137 6.39 15.86 -0.63
C ASN A 137 7.41 16.92 -0.19
N SER A 138 8.63 16.55 0.21
CA SER A 138 9.70 17.50 0.54
C SER A 138 10.46 18.01 -0.70
N GLY A 139 10.06 17.59 -1.91
CA GLY A 139 10.78 17.89 -3.14
C GLY A 139 12.12 17.15 -3.21
N TYR A 140 12.14 15.88 -2.79
CA TYR A 140 13.32 14.99 -2.80
C TYR A 140 14.45 15.43 -1.89
N ARG A 141 14.12 16.20 -0.85
CA ARG A 141 15.05 16.54 0.22
C ARG A 141 14.95 15.44 1.28
N GLU A 142 16.07 14.75 1.53
CA GLU A 142 16.12 13.87 2.70
C GLU A 142 15.85 14.71 3.94
N LYS A 143 15.03 14.18 4.86
CA LYS A 143 14.96 14.77 6.20
C LYS A 143 16.32 14.52 6.83
N ASP A 144 17.02 15.57 7.23
CA ASP A 144 18.14 15.44 8.16
C ASP A 144 17.60 14.66 9.37
N GLU A 145 18.08 13.42 9.56
CA GLU A 145 17.67 12.59 10.68
C GLU A 145 18.24 13.20 11.95
N LEU A 146 17.49 14.13 12.55
CA LEU A 146 17.81 14.70 13.85
C LEU A 146 17.77 13.56 14.89
N SER A 147 18.92 12.93 15.09
CA SER A 147 19.07 11.83 16.03
C SER A 147 19.36 12.42 17.41
N LEU A 148 18.34 12.47 18.25
CA LEU A 148 18.45 12.83 19.66
C LEU A 148 18.78 11.57 20.47
N GLN A 149 20.05 11.38 20.82
CA GLN A 149 20.49 10.24 21.63
C GLN A 149 20.77 10.70 23.06
N LEU A 150 20.27 9.95 24.04
CA LEU A 150 20.67 10.12 25.44
C LEU A 150 21.98 9.37 25.65
N GLN A 151 23.05 10.09 25.92
CA GLN A 151 24.37 9.52 26.16
C GLN A 151 24.69 9.60 27.66
N PRO A 152 24.92 8.46 28.34
CA PRO A 152 25.36 8.48 29.72
C PRO A 152 26.80 8.98 29.80
N GLY A 153 26.99 10.12 30.47
CA GLY A 153 28.28 10.70 30.82
C GLY A 153 28.65 10.41 32.27
N VAL A 154 29.93 10.59 32.61
CA VAL A 154 30.55 10.14 33.86
C VAL A 154 29.79 10.59 35.12
N ASN A 155 29.08 11.72 35.10
CA ASN A 155 28.24 12.21 36.21
C ASN A 155 26.86 12.75 35.76
N SER A 156 26.38 12.50 34.54
CA SER A 156 25.06 12.98 34.06
C SER A 156 24.57 12.26 32.80
N LEU A 157 23.26 12.31 32.54
CA LEU A 157 22.66 11.97 31.25
C LEU A 157 22.72 13.19 30.33
N GLY A 158 23.55 13.14 29.28
CA GLY A 158 23.64 14.18 28.26
C GLY A 158 22.71 13.89 27.07
N LEU A 159 22.21 14.94 26.43
CA LEU A 159 21.52 14.84 25.14
C LEU A 159 22.52 15.13 24.03
N ARG A 160 22.77 14.13 23.17
CA ARG A 160 23.57 14.30 21.95
C ARG A 160 22.62 14.51 20.78
N LEU A 161 22.66 15.72 20.24
CA LEU A 161 22.10 16.06 18.94
C LEU A 161 23.16 15.74 17.87
N SER A 162 22.80 14.91 16.90
CA SER A 162 23.59 14.68 15.70
C SER A 162 22.79 15.16 14.50
N PHE A 163 23.43 15.97 13.66
CA PHE A 163 22.93 16.48 12.39
C PHE A 163 23.72 15.83 11.26
#